data_AF-A0A3R6GLY1-F1
#
_entry.id   AF-A0A3R6GLY1-F1
#
_cell.length_a   1.000
_cell.length_b   1.000
_cell.length_c   1.000
_cell.angle_alpha   90.00
_cell.angle_beta   90.00
_cell.angle_gamma   90.00
#
_symmetry.space_group_name_H-M   'P 1'
#
loop_
_entity.id
_entity.type
_entity.pdbx_description
1 polymer ?
#
loop_
_entity_poly.entity_id
_entity_poly.type
_entity_poly.pdbx_seq_one_letter_code
_entity_poly.pdbx_strand_id
1 'polypeptide(L)' 'MAYVHEGHPMMSKVTAMGCTATGIVGAFLAVNSDPLEASFHAMKAMGIAGERTASLSRGNGSMMINFLDELYNLMADD' A
#
# COMPACT_ATOMS: atom_id res chain seq x y z
N MET A 1 -18.70 6.04 -5.86
CA MET A 1 -17.71 6.47 -4.85
C MET A 1 -17.02 5.22 -4.34
N ALA A 2 -15.69 5.16 -4.41
CA ALA A 2 -14.91 4.01 -3.99
C ALA A 2 -14.22 4.31 -2.65
N TYR A 3 -14.20 3.34 -1.75
CA TYR A 3 -13.60 3.45 -0.41
C TYR A 3 -12.61 2.32 -0.19
N VAL A 4 -11.42 2.66 0.29
CA VAL A 4 -10.41 1.71 0.75
C VAL A 4 -10.40 1.78 2.27
N HIS A 5 -10.60 0.64 2.91
CA HIS A 5 -10.69 0.54 4.37
C HIS A 5 -9.43 -0.09 4.98
N GLU A 6 -8.65 -0.78 4.16
CA GLU A 6 -7.43 -1.47 4.50
C GLU A 6 -6.29 -0.49 4.82
N GLY A 7 -5.39 -0.92 5.69
CA GLY A 7 -4.21 -0.15 6.12
C GLY A 7 -4.10 -0.06 7.63
N HIS A 8 -3.13 0.72 8.11
CA HIS A 8 -2.88 0.85 9.54
C HIS A 8 -2.40 2.26 9.93
N PRO A 9 -2.81 2.82 11.09
CA PRO A 9 -2.39 4.16 11.51
C PRO A 9 -0.87 4.36 11.57
N MET A 10 -0.11 3.30 11.82
CA MET A 10 1.36 3.33 11.83
C MET A 10 1.96 3.73 10.46
N MET A 11 1.26 3.47 9.35
CA MET A 11 1.70 3.89 8.00
C MET A 11 1.89 5.40 7.91
N SER A 12 1.04 6.18 8.59
CA SER A 12 1.13 7.65 8.63
C SER A 12 2.39 8.17 9.35
N LYS A 13 3.13 7.30 10.04
CA LYS A 13 4.36 7.61 10.79
C LYS A 13 5.63 7.16 10.05
N VAL A 14 5.49 6.55 8.87
CA VAL A 14 6.61 6.19 8.00
C VAL A 14 6.84 7.33 7.02
N THR A 15 8.07 7.85 6.98
CA THR A 15 8.43 8.92 6.05
C THR A 15 8.27 8.45 4.60
N ALA A 16 7.90 9.37 3.70
CA ALA A 16 7.66 9.11 2.28
C ALA A 16 6.55 8.10 1.93
N MET A 17 5.77 7.60 2.89
CA MET A 17 4.67 6.67 2.62
C MET A 17 3.65 7.23 1.59
N GLY A 18 3.35 8.53 1.64
CA GLY A 18 2.51 9.20 0.63
C GLY A 18 3.17 9.33 -0.75
N CYS A 19 4.49 9.52 -0.82
CA CYS A 19 5.21 9.53 -2.09
C CYS A 19 5.21 8.14 -2.74
N THR A 20 5.39 7.10 -1.93
CA THR A 20 5.25 5.71 -2.35
C THR A 20 3.85 5.43 -2.90
N ALA A 21 2.80 5.92 -2.23
CA ALA A 21 1.42 5.78 -2.71
C ALA A 21 1.25 6.33 -4.14
N THR A 22 1.75 7.54 -4.41
CA THR A 22 1.72 8.13 -5.76
C THR A 22 2.49 7.27 -6.78
N GLY A 23 3.64 6.73 -6.39
CA GLY A 23 4.42 5.83 -7.24
C GLY A 23 3.67 4.54 -7.59
N ILE A 24 3.03 3.91 -6.60
CA ILE A 24 2.22 2.70 -6.79
C ILE A 24 1.02 3.01 -7.71
N VAL A 25 0.30 4.12 -7.46
CA VAL A 25 -0.79 4.56 -8.35
C VAL A 25 -0.30 4.75 -9.78
N GLY A 26 0.88 5.36 -9.97
CA GLY A 26 1.51 5.49 -11.29
C GLY A 26 1.81 4.15 -11.98
N ALA A 27 2.28 3.15 -11.21
CA ALA A 27 2.51 1.81 -11.73
C ALA A 27 1.21 1.12 -12.18
N PHE A 28 0.13 1.26 -11.40
CA PHE A 28 -1.18 0.71 -11.78
C PHE A 28 -1.79 1.44 -12.97
N LEU A 29 -1.64 2.76 -13.06
CA LEU A 29 -2.06 3.56 -14.23
C LEU A 29 -1.35 3.15 -15.51
N ALA A 30 -0.12 2.63 -15.43
CA ALA A 30 0.63 2.18 -16.60
C ALA A 30 0.01 0.94 -17.27
N VAL A 31 -0.79 0.15 -16.53
CA VAL A 31 -1.42 -1.09 -17.01
C VAL A 31 -2.95 -1.03 -17.03
N ASN A 32 -3.56 -0.03 -16.38
CA ASN A 32 -5.00 0.21 -16.38
C ASN A 32 -5.30 1.65 -16.79
N SER A 33 -6.04 1.81 -17.90
CA SER A 33 -6.39 3.11 -18.47
C SER A 33 -7.48 3.87 -17.71
N ASP A 34 -8.24 3.22 -16.82
CA ASP A 34 -9.22 3.89 -15.96
C ASP A 34 -8.52 4.43 -14.71
N PRO A 35 -8.41 5.75 -14.54
CA PRO A 35 -7.68 6.32 -13.42
C PRO A 35 -8.31 6.06 -12.05
N LEU A 36 -9.64 5.92 -11.99
CA LEU A 36 -10.34 5.66 -10.74
C LEU A 36 -10.08 4.23 -10.28
N GLU A 37 -10.26 3.26 -11.18
CA GLU A 37 -10.02 1.84 -10.88
C GLU A 37 -8.52 1.58 -10.59
N ALA A 38 -7.62 2.16 -11.38
CA ALA A 38 -6.18 2.04 -11.15
C ALA A 38 -5.78 2.57 -9.76
N SER A 39 -6.28 3.75 -9.39
CA SER A 39 -6.01 4.35 -8.08
C SER A 39 -6.62 3.53 -6.95
N PHE A 40 -7.84 3.01 -7.15
CA PHE A 40 -8.51 2.17 -6.18
C PHE A 40 -7.73 0.88 -5.90
N HIS A 41 -7.33 0.15 -6.95
CA HIS A 41 -6.55 -1.07 -6.80
C HIS A 41 -5.16 -0.83 -6.20
N ALA A 42 -4.47 0.24 -6.61
CA ALA A 42 -3.20 0.63 -6.02
C ALA A 42 -3.31 0.91 -4.51
N MET A 43 -4.34 1.68 -4.11
CA MET A 43 -4.56 2.00 -2.71
C MET A 43 -4.99 0.78 -1.90
N LYS A 44 -5.76 -0.14 -2.49
CA LYS A 44 -6.16 -1.40 -1.84
C LYS A 44 -4.96 -2.32 -1.63
N ALA A 45 -4.12 -2.52 -2.64
CA ALA A 45 -2.87 -3.29 -2.53
C ALA A 45 -1.94 -2.72 -1.45
N MET A 46 -1.75 -1.39 -1.45
CA MET A 46 -0.98 -0.70 -0.43
C MET A 46 -1.59 -0.84 0.98
N GLY A 47 -2.91 -0.77 1.09
CA GLY A 47 -3.65 -0.95 2.34
C GLY A 47 -3.47 -2.34 2.93
N ILE A 48 -3.66 -3.39 2.10
CA ILE A 48 -3.50 -4.78 2.52
C ILE A 48 -2.07 -5.05 3.00
N ALA A 49 -1.06 -4.60 2.24
CA ALA A 49 0.34 -4.73 2.65
C ALA A 49 0.63 -4.00 3.97
N GLY A 50 0.08 -2.79 4.15
CA GLY A 50 0.23 -2.00 5.36
C GLY A 50 -0.45 -2.62 6.59
N GLU A 51 -1.61 -3.25 6.40
CA GLU A 51 -2.36 -3.93 7.46
C GLU A 51 -1.63 -5.19 7.95
N ARG A 52 -1.19 -6.04 7.02
CA ARG A 52 -0.44 -7.28 7.35
C ARG A 52 0.83 -6.96 8.12
N THR A 53 1.58 -5.98 7.64
CA THR A 53 2.86 -5.60 8.23
C THR A 53 2.73 -4.90 9.57
N ALA A 54 1.57 -4.31 9.89
CA ALA A 54 1.34 -3.71 11.20
C ALA A 54 1.52 -4.73 12.34
N SER A 55 1.07 -5.97 12.14
CA SER A 55 1.21 -7.04 13.13
C SER A 55 2.66 -7.52 13.32
N LEU A 56 3.48 -7.40 12.28
CA LEU A 56 4.89 -7.81 12.26
C LEU A 56 5.84 -6.70 12.74
N SER A 57 5.34 -5.46 12.82
CA SER A 57 6.17 -4.27 13.02
C SER A 57 6.21 -3.84 14.47
N ARG A 58 7.43 -3.68 15.00
CA ARG A 58 7.67 -3.17 16.36
C ARG A 58 7.55 -1.64 16.44
N GLY A 59 7.64 -0.96 15.30
CA GLY A 59 7.50 0.49 15.15
C GLY A 59 7.60 0.92 13.69
N ASN A 60 7.59 2.23 13.42
CA ASN A 60 7.57 2.79 12.07
C ASN A 60 8.82 2.42 11.24
N GLY A 61 10.00 2.31 11.87
CA GLY A 61 11.23 1.89 11.18
C GLY A 61 11.16 0.45 10.68
N SER A 62 10.75 -0.50 11.54
CA SER A 62 10.54 -1.89 11.12
C SER A 62 9.39 -2.02 10.12
N MET A 63 8.36 -1.17 10.26
CA MET A 63 7.24 -1.16 9.32
C MET A 63 7.67 -0.79 7.92
N MET A 64 8.57 0.17 7.76
CA MET A 64 9.09 0.53 6.44
C MET A 64 9.71 -0.69 5.73
N ILE A 65 10.53 -1.46 6.43
CA ILE A 65 11.21 -2.64 5.87
C ILE A 65 10.19 -3.75 5.60
N ASN A 66 9.38 -4.09 6.60
CA ASN A 66 8.36 -5.13 6.46
C ASN A 66 7.35 -4.81 5.34
N PHE A 67 6.99 -3.53 5.16
CA PHE A 67 6.11 -3.06 4.08
C PHE A 67 6.70 -3.33 2.70
N LEU A 68 7.99 -3.09 2.51
CA LEU A 68 8.65 -3.37 1.23
C LEU A 68 8.65 -4.88 0.94
N ASP A 69 8.92 -5.70 1.95
CA ASP A 69 8.91 -7.16 1.82
C ASP A 69 7.49 -7.67 1.53
N GLU A 70 6.47 -7.17 2.24
CA GLU A 70 5.09 -7.56 2.00
C GLU A 70 4.59 -7.11 0.63
N LEU A 71 4.94 -5.89 0.20
CA LEU A 71 4.56 -5.40 -1.12
C LEU A 71 5.16 -6.24 -2.25
N TYR A 72 6.36 -6.79 -2.06
CA TYR A 72 6.97 -7.73 -3.00
C TYR A 72 6.26 -9.09 -3.01
N ASN A 73 5.80 -9.56 -1.85
CA ASN A 73 5.15 -10.86 -1.70
C ASN A 73 3.63 -10.83 -1.94
N LEU A 74 3.05 -9.66 -2.21
CA LEU A 74 1.63 -9.50 -2.46
C LEU A 74 1.20 -10.25 -3.73
N MET A 75 0.15 -11.05 -3.60
CA MET A 75 -0.40 -11.91 -4.65
C MET A 75 -1.78 -11.40 -5.09
N ALA A 76 -2.25 -11.85 -6.26
CA ALA A 76 -3.53 -11.40 -6.82
C ALA A 76 -4.76 -11.84 -6.01
N ASP A 77 -4.60 -12.86 -5.15
CA ASP A 77 -5.67 -13.43 -4.33
C ASP A 77 -5.83 -12.74 -2.95
N ASP A 78 -5.02 -11.69 -2.69
CA ASP A 78 -4.93 -11.00 -1.39
C ASP A 78 -5.97 -9.89 -1.17
#